data_AF-A0A1M4SX75-F1
#
_entry.id   AF-A0A1M4SX75-F1
#
_cell.length_a   1.000
_cell.length_b   1.000
_cell.length_c   1.000
_cell.angle_alpha   90.00
_cell.angle_beta   90.00
_cell.angle_gamma   90.00
#
_symmetry.space_group_name_H-M   'P 1'
#
loop_
_entity.id
_entity.type
_entity.pdbx_description
1 polymer ?
#
loop_
_entity_poly.entity_id
_entity_poly.type
_entity_poly.pdbx_seq_one_letter_code
_entity_poly.pdbx_strand_id
1 'polypeptide(L)'
;MEEKYTEQQVQALYEAYLGRPADPFGQRFWSFALDRFDADIDDVAPFFAYSREFRSTSRKLDDDELITNFYDALFERKPEDDEVAFWTAQLDSGELRRGEVVPAMLQGARPTDQEASFAKFSVADYYASNVSQREFDKDQQLTLDDLRSNEELYADLEALDDEYDTLDLEVVGESLEGRPLYRAEVGEGDKTLMIVSQQHGDEPLGTEALVTLLDTLSADTEYARALREEVTVVAMPRVNPDGFARWEQQVAGEQDVLDPRRNSANMDLNRSYDADNRPDPETIPEALAVLDVVDEYEPDLFLDYHHQNNYLGEDGELDTMSIQWATNPEVAPQVSETGQRAAVAIANQLEDFDHAELSLFPGSDNPAIARNGLALEGTPTLLVEQRGLQEMDQVAQGLDTDYSALASAIATEGLLSMLGVIESMADGSFSELDPEDALMIAERGERIPFEEIYATDQRDSLQWASEDHAASESAVMPAEAPVLGVQTDNDLAAYGMA
;
A
#
# COMPACT_ATOMS: atom_id res chain seq x y z
N MET A 1 4.14 -6.22 -25.28
CA MET A 1 2.85 -6.84 -24.95
C MET A 1 2.05 -5.68 -24.42
N GLU A 2 0.88 -5.40 -24.98
CA GLU A 2 -0.03 -4.38 -24.44
C GLU A 2 -0.38 -4.84 -23.01
N GLU A 3 0.09 -4.12 -22.01
CA GLU A 3 -0.24 -4.38 -20.61
C GLU A 3 -1.71 -4.05 -20.43
N LYS A 4 -2.46 -5.12 -20.19
CA LYS A 4 -3.90 -5.11 -20.11
C LYS A 4 -4.26 -4.95 -18.66
N TYR A 5 -4.55 -3.73 -18.24
CA TYR A 5 -5.12 -3.37 -16.93
C TYR A 5 -6.59 -3.84 -16.81
N THR A 6 -6.86 -5.05 -17.30
CA THR A 6 -8.17 -5.62 -17.47
C THR A 6 -8.82 -5.83 -16.10
N GLU A 7 -8.04 -6.31 -15.13
CA GLU A 7 -8.44 -6.50 -13.74
C GLU A 7 -8.86 -5.17 -13.10
N GLN A 8 -8.07 -4.11 -13.24
CA GLN A 8 -8.40 -2.78 -12.71
C GLN A 8 -9.67 -2.21 -13.35
N GLN A 9 -9.86 -2.41 -14.67
CA GLN A 9 -11.10 -2.03 -15.36
C GLN A 9 -12.30 -2.78 -14.79
N VAL A 10 -12.15 -4.08 -14.50
CA VAL A 10 -13.21 -4.87 -13.86
C VAL A 10 -13.50 -4.36 -12.44
N GLN A 11 -12.46 -4.12 -11.64
CA GLN A 11 -12.61 -3.57 -10.29
C GLN A 11 -13.33 -2.22 -10.30
N ALA A 12 -13.01 -1.34 -11.26
CA ALA A 12 -13.71 -0.07 -11.43
C ALA A 12 -15.22 -0.24 -11.67
N LEU A 13 -15.62 -1.25 -12.45
CA LEU A 13 -17.04 -1.55 -12.67
C LEU A 13 -17.73 -2.12 -11.42
N TYR A 14 -17.04 -2.98 -10.66
CA TYR A 14 -17.55 -3.52 -9.41
C TYR A 14 -17.72 -2.43 -8.35
N GLU A 15 -16.73 -1.58 -8.16
CA GLU A 15 -16.80 -0.48 -7.20
C GLU A 15 -17.87 0.54 -7.59
N ALA A 16 -17.83 1.06 -8.83
CA ALA A 16 -18.76 2.10 -9.25
C ALA A 16 -20.22 1.63 -9.27
N TYR A 17 -20.51 0.44 -9.82
CA TYR A 17 -21.89 -0.03 -9.97
C TYR A 17 -22.37 -0.89 -8.80
N LEU A 18 -21.51 -1.61 -8.09
CA LEU A 18 -21.93 -2.55 -7.05
C LEU A 18 -21.50 -2.11 -5.64
N GLY A 19 -20.56 -1.18 -5.51
CA GLY A 19 -20.09 -0.64 -4.23
C GLY A 19 -19.36 -1.67 -3.38
N ARG A 20 -18.57 -2.52 -4.04
CA ARG A 20 -17.74 -3.57 -3.44
C ARG A 20 -16.65 -4.00 -4.41
N PRO A 21 -15.57 -4.63 -3.94
CA PRO A 21 -14.58 -5.25 -4.83
C PRO A 21 -15.18 -6.42 -5.61
N ALA A 22 -14.55 -6.74 -6.74
CA ALA A 22 -14.85 -7.94 -7.49
C ALA A 22 -14.55 -9.18 -6.66
N ASP A 23 -15.48 -10.14 -6.63
CA ASP A 23 -15.20 -11.44 -6.05
C ASP A 23 -14.27 -12.26 -6.96
N PRO A 24 -13.50 -13.24 -6.44
CA PRO A 24 -12.49 -13.97 -7.21
C PRO A 24 -13.02 -14.63 -8.50
N PHE A 25 -14.27 -15.10 -8.51
CA PHE A 25 -14.90 -15.63 -9.72
C PHE A 25 -15.37 -14.54 -10.68
N GLY A 26 -15.95 -13.46 -10.13
CA GLY A 26 -16.34 -12.29 -10.88
C GLY A 26 -15.19 -11.68 -11.66
N GLN A 27 -14.06 -11.41 -10.99
CA GLN A 27 -12.86 -10.86 -11.62
C GLN A 27 -12.38 -11.73 -12.78
N ARG A 28 -12.06 -13.01 -12.50
CA ARG A 28 -11.57 -13.95 -13.53
C ARG A 28 -12.52 -14.07 -14.72
N PHE A 29 -13.83 -14.04 -14.50
CA PHE A 29 -14.81 -14.15 -15.57
C PHE A 29 -14.78 -12.92 -16.49
N TRP A 30 -14.80 -11.73 -15.92
CA TRP A 30 -14.84 -10.49 -16.68
C TRP A 30 -13.51 -10.15 -17.32
N SER A 31 -12.39 -10.42 -16.63
CA SER A 31 -11.07 -10.23 -17.24
C SER A 31 -10.88 -11.17 -18.43
N PHE A 32 -11.26 -12.45 -18.26
CA PHE A 32 -11.27 -13.38 -19.37
C PHE A 32 -12.19 -12.93 -20.52
N ALA A 33 -13.33 -12.28 -20.23
CA ALA A 33 -14.23 -11.80 -21.27
C ALA A 33 -13.60 -10.67 -22.10
N LEU A 34 -13.07 -9.63 -21.45
CA LEU A 34 -12.34 -8.54 -22.09
C LEU A 34 -11.20 -9.11 -22.97
N ASP A 35 -10.43 -10.04 -22.42
CA ASP A 35 -9.30 -10.63 -23.13
C ASP A 35 -9.67 -11.54 -24.29
N ARG A 36 -10.62 -12.45 -24.06
CA ARG A 36 -10.95 -13.49 -25.02
C ARG A 36 -11.67 -12.93 -26.23
N PHE A 37 -12.47 -11.90 -26.02
CA PHE A 37 -13.34 -11.34 -27.05
C PHE A 37 -12.81 -10.06 -27.67
N ASP A 38 -11.64 -9.57 -27.23
CA ASP A 38 -11.10 -8.28 -27.67
C ASP A 38 -12.13 -7.17 -27.44
N ALA A 39 -12.83 -7.28 -26.29
CA ALA A 39 -13.88 -6.39 -25.86
C ALA A 39 -13.27 -5.32 -24.94
N ASP A 40 -13.90 -4.16 -24.90
CA ASP A 40 -13.50 -3.06 -24.03
C ASP A 40 -14.45 -2.90 -22.84
N ILE A 41 -14.10 -1.96 -21.95
CA ILE A 41 -14.91 -1.65 -20.78
C ILE A 41 -16.31 -1.13 -21.17
N ASP A 42 -16.47 -0.50 -22.34
CA ASP A 42 -17.77 -0.03 -22.86
C ASP A 42 -18.70 -1.20 -23.21
N ASP A 43 -18.14 -2.32 -23.69
CA ASP A 43 -18.90 -3.55 -23.95
C ASP A 43 -19.41 -4.22 -22.67
N VAL A 44 -18.66 -4.11 -21.57
CA VAL A 44 -18.92 -4.82 -20.30
C VAL A 44 -19.76 -3.99 -19.33
N ALA A 45 -19.52 -2.70 -19.21
CA ALA A 45 -20.20 -1.81 -18.26
C ALA A 45 -21.75 -1.87 -18.30
N PRO A 46 -22.42 -2.00 -19.47
CA PRO A 46 -23.86 -2.16 -19.53
C PRO A 46 -24.39 -3.37 -18.74
N PHE A 47 -23.64 -4.47 -18.63
CA PHE A 47 -24.08 -5.64 -17.86
C PHE A 47 -24.18 -5.35 -16.36
N PHE A 48 -23.27 -4.52 -15.83
CA PHE A 48 -23.30 -4.05 -14.45
C PHE A 48 -24.43 -3.05 -14.22
N ALA A 49 -24.55 -2.04 -15.10
CA ALA A 49 -25.57 -1.00 -14.99
C ALA A 49 -27.02 -1.52 -15.15
N TYR A 50 -27.19 -2.68 -15.80
CA TYR A 50 -28.48 -3.36 -15.94
C TYR A 50 -28.66 -4.56 -15.01
N SER A 51 -27.68 -4.84 -14.16
CA SER A 51 -27.76 -5.89 -13.15
C SER A 51 -28.91 -5.64 -12.16
N ARG A 52 -29.40 -6.71 -11.55
CA ARG A 52 -30.39 -6.61 -10.47
C ARG A 52 -29.77 -5.95 -9.25
N GLU A 53 -28.52 -6.30 -8.96
CA GLU A 53 -27.73 -5.80 -7.83
C GLU A 53 -27.69 -4.27 -7.84
N PHE A 54 -27.13 -3.66 -8.90
CA PHE A 54 -27.08 -2.21 -9.03
C PHE A 54 -28.47 -1.58 -9.06
N ARG A 55 -29.42 -2.13 -9.81
CA ARG A 55 -30.79 -1.57 -9.84
C ARG A 55 -31.47 -1.59 -8.47
N SER A 56 -31.09 -2.50 -7.58
CA SER A 56 -31.69 -2.57 -6.24
C SER A 56 -31.22 -1.44 -5.33
N THR A 57 -29.98 -0.98 -5.51
CA THR A 57 -29.33 0.08 -4.74
C THR A 57 -29.55 1.45 -5.39
N SER A 58 -29.37 1.57 -6.71
CA SER A 58 -29.43 2.86 -7.43
C SER A 58 -30.83 3.38 -7.77
N ARG A 59 -31.88 2.57 -7.63
CA ARG A 59 -33.27 3.00 -7.94
C ARG A 59 -33.79 4.18 -7.12
N LYS A 60 -33.16 4.44 -5.97
CA LYS A 60 -33.55 5.52 -5.07
C LYS A 60 -32.74 6.79 -5.28
N LEU A 61 -31.63 6.70 -6.02
CA LEU A 61 -30.75 7.81 -6.29
C LEU A 61 -31.29 8.63 -7.46
N ASP A 62 -31.31 9.94 -7.30
CA ASP A 62 -31.37 10.82 -8.47
C ASP A 62 -30.03 10.83 -9.21
N ASP A 63 -29.97 11.53 -10.35
CA ASP A 63 -28.76 11.51 -11.18
C ASP A 63 -27.60 12.26 -10.51
N ASP A 64 -27.85 13.33 -9.72
CA ASP A 64 -26.81 14.04 -8.97
C ASP A 64 -26.18 13.12 -7.90
N GLU A 65 -27.02 12.41 -7.13
CA GLU A 65 -26.56 11.43 -6.15
C GLU A 65 -25.81 10.27 -6.81
N LEU A 66 -26.26 9.82 -7.99
CA LEU A 66 -25.59 8.75 -8.72
C LEU A 66 -24.20 9.16 -9.21
N ILE A 67 -24.08 10.35 -9.80
CA ILE A 67 -22.80 10.89 -10.27
C ILE A 67 -21.84 11.08 -9.10
N THR A 68 -22.34 11.62 -7.97
CA THR A 68 -21.53 11.77 -6.75
C THR A 68 -20.96 10.44 -6.27
N ASN A 69 -21.78 9.38 -6.26
CA ASN A 69 -21.32 8.06 -5.87
C ASN A 69 -20.28 7.47 -6.84
N PHE A 70 -20.40 7.70 -8.15
CA PHE A 70 -19.39 7.23 -9.10
C PHE A 70 -18.06 7.95 -8.93
N TYR A 71 -18.07 9.26 -8.66
CA TYR A 71 -16.85 10.01 -8.36
C TYR A 71 -16.15 9.51 -7.10
N ASP A 72 -16.90 9.24 -6.04
CA ASP A 72 -16.38 8.69 -4.80
C ASP A 72 -15.79 7.28 -5.01
N ALA A 73 -16.54 6.41 -5.71
CA ALA A 73 -16.12 5.04 -5.97
C ALA A 73 -14.86 4.96 -6.87
N LEU A 74 -14.78 5.81 -7.90
CA LEU A 74 -13.69 5.78 -8.87
C LEU A 74 -12.48 6.60 -8.41
N PHE A 75 -12.69 7.81 -7.89
CA PHE A 75 -11.64 8.82 -7.76
C PHE A 75 -11.37 9.26 -6.32
N GLU A 76 -12.11 8.70 -5.35
CA GLU A 76 -12.00 9.05 -3.92
C GLU A 76 -12.08 10.55 -3.65
N ARG A 77 -12.99 11.20 -4.37
CA ARG A 77 -13.29 12.61 -4.14
C ARG A 77 -14.72 12.89 -4.54
N LYS A 78 -15.22 14.03 -4.06
CA LYS A 78 -16.50 14.55 -4.53
C LYS A 78 -16.31 15.27 -5.87
N PRO A 79 -17.32 15.22 -6.74
CA PRO A 79 -17.34 16.05 -7.94
C PRO A 79 -17.57 17.51 -7.59
N GLU A 80 -17.03 18.40 -8.41
CA GLU A 80 -17.38 19.82 -8.42
C GLU A 80 -18.82 20.04 -8.98
N ASP A 81 -19.43 21.17 -8.64
CA ASP A 81 -20.82 21.49 -9.05
C ASP A 81 -21.00 21.46 -10.58
N ASP A 82 -19.98 21.86 -11.34
CA ASP A 82 -19.98 21.86 -12.81
C ASP A 82 -19.74 20.47 -13.41
N GLU A 83 -18.94 19.62 -12.75
CA GLU A 83 -18.80 18.20 -13.08
C GLU A 83 -20.14 17.47 -12.95
N VAL A 84 -20.86 17.65 -11.82
CA VAL A 84 -22.20 17.08 -11.64
C VAL A 84 -23.15 17.58 -12.73
N ALA A 85 -23.16 18.89 -13.00
CA ALA A 85 -24.01 19.48 -14.02
C ALA A 85 -23.70 18.97 -15.45
N PHE A 86 -22.44 18.67 -15.74
CA PHE A 86 -22.03 18.10 -17.02
C PHE A 86 -22.60 16.69 -17.21
N TRP A 87 -22.36 15.79 -16.26
CA TRP A 87 -22.77 14.38 -16.40
C TRP A 87 -24.29 14.20 -16.38
N THR A 88 -24.97 14.94 -15.50
CA THR A 88 -26.45 14.94 -15.44
C THR A 88 -27.07 15.43 -16.74
N ALA A 89 -26.47 16.44 -17.40
CA ALA A 89 -26.94 16.89 -18.71
C ALA A 89 -26.76 15.82 -19.81
N GLN A 90 -25.72 14.98 -19.75
CA GLN A 90 -25.54 13.86 -20.69
C GLN A 90 -26.63 12.79 -20.51
N LEU A 91 -26.97 12.49 -19.25
CA LEU A 91 -28.05 11.56 -18.91
C LEU A 91 -29.43 12.09 -19.30
N ASP A 92 -29.73 13.35 -18.99
CA ASP A 92 -31.01 14.01 -19.28
C ASP A 92 -31.31 14.14 -20.79
N SER A 93 -30.27 14.41 -21.57
CA SER A 93 -30.36 14.49 -23.03
C SER A 93 -30.44 13.11 -23.70
N GLY A 94 -30.02 12.07 -23.00
CA GLY A 94 -29.92 10.70 -23.50
C GLY A 94 -28.72 10.48 -24.43
N GLU A 95 -27.75 11.41 -24.45
CA GLU A 95 -26.47 11.25 -25.15
C GLU A 95 -25.64 10.13 -24.50
N LEU A 96 -25.70 10.01 -23.16
CA LEU A 96 -25.18 8.86 -22.43
C LEU A 96 -26.31 8.13 -21.69
N ARG A 97 -26.24 6.80 -21.68
CA ARG A 97 -27.02 5.93 -20.80
C ARG A 97 -26.22 5.65 -19.54
N ARG A 98 -26.91 5.25 -18.48
CA ARG A 98 -26.28 4.90 -17.19
C ARG A 98 -25.13 3.90 -17.29
N GLY A 99 -25.15 2.97 -18.26
CA GLY A 99 -24.06 2.00 -18.46
C GLY A 99 -22.85 2.53 -19.22
N GLU A 100 -22.93 3.73 -19.78
CA GLU A 100 -21.88 4.39 -20.56
C GLU A 100 -21.20 5.51 -19.73
N VAL A 101 -21.68 5.79 -18.51
CA VAL A 101 -21.16 6.88 -17.68
C VAL A 101 -19.79 6.54 -17.08
N VAL A 102 -19.66 5.36 -16.44
CA VAL A 102 -18.40 4.96 -15.79
C VAL A 102 -17.22 4.86 -16.78
N PRO A 103 -17.35 4.17 -17.93
CA PRO A 103 -16.31 4.21 -18.97
C PRO A 103 -15.93 5.63 -19.41
N ALA A 104 -16.93 6.49 -19.67
CA ALA A 104 -16.68 7.88 -20.07
C ALA A 104 -15.99 8.70 -18.97
N MET A 105 -16.31 8.46 -17.70
CA MET A 105 -15.64 9.09 -16.56
C MET A 105 -14.18 8.69 -16.47
N LEU A 106 -13.88 7.39 -16.59
CA LEU A 106 -12.52 6.86 -16.58
C LEU A 106 -11.70 7.47 -17.73
N GLN A 107 -12.25 7.51 -18.95
CA GLN A 107 -11.58 8.13 -20.09
C GLN A 107 -11.36 9.65 -19.92
N GLY A 108 -12.28 10.33 -19.23
CA GLY A 108 -12.20 11.76 -18.95
C GLY A 108 -11.45 12.12 -17.67
N ALA A 109 -10.91 11.14 -16.95
CA ALA A 109 -10.32 11.33 -15.63
C ALA A 109 -9.06 12.22 -15.69
N ARG A 110 -8.90 13.09 -14.70
CA ARG A 110 -7.69 13.94 -14.56
C ARG A 110 -6.53 13.08 -14.07
N PRO A 111 -5.27 13.53 -14.20
CA PRO A 111 -4.12 12.73 -13.77
C PRO A 111 -4.16 12.25 -12.31
N THR A 112 -4.61 13.11 -11.39
CA THR A 112 -4.81 12.74 -9.97
C THR A 112 -5.91 11.70 -9.78
N ASP A 113 -6.99 11.80 -10.57
CA ASP A 113 -8.13 10.90 -10.49
C ASP A 113 -7.72 9.49 -10.96
N GLN A 114 -6.90 9.42 -12.02
CA GLN A 114 -6.43 8.14 -12.55
C GLN A 114 -5.42 7.44 -11.64
N GLU A 115 -4.55 8.20 -10.96
CA GLU A 115 -3.63 7.62 -9.97
C GLU A 115 -4.38 7.06 -8.76
N ALA A 116 -5.36 7.81 -8.22
CA ALA A 116 -6.19 7.34 -7.12
C ALA A 116 -6.98 6.07 -7.50
N SER A 117 -7.62 6.06 -8.67
CA SER A 117 -8.27 4.87 -9.22
C SER A 117 -7.32 3.69 -9.35
N PHE A 118 -6.13 3.90 -9.93
CA PHE A 118 -5.15 2.83 -10.14
C PHE A 118 -4.72 2.22 -8.82
N ALA A 119 -4.31 3.05 -7.85
CA ALA A 119 -3.95 2.61 -6.51
C ALA A 119 -5.07 1.79 -5.84
N LYS A 120 -6.30 2.30 -5.86
CA LYS A 120 -7.47 1.62 -5.29
C LYS A 120 -7.72 0.26 -5.94
N PHE A 121 -7.73 0.22 -7.26
CA PHE A 121 -8.08 -0.99 -8.00
C PHE A 121 -6.96 -2.03 -8.00
N SER A 122 -5.69 -1.64 -7.85
CA SER A 122 -4.59 -2.57 -7.62
C SER A 122 -4.70 -3.26 -6.26
N VAL A 123 -5.12 -2.56 -5.20
CA VAL A 123 -5.40 -3.20 -3.91
C VAL A 123 -6.59 -4.17 -4.00
N ALA A 124 -7.67 -3.76 -4.67
CA ALA A 124 -8.85 -4.60 -4.86
C ALA A 124 -8.56 -5.84 -5.73
N ASP A 125 -7.79 -5.68 -6.79
CA ASP A 125 -7.31 -6.79 -7.61
C ASP A 125 -6.47 -7.76 -6.80
N TYR A 126 -5.46 -7.26 -6.06
CA TYR A 126 -4.61 -8.10 -5.23
C TYR A 126 -5.44 -8.92 -4.24
N TYR A 127 -6.41 -8.30 -3.56
CA TYR A 127 -7.30 -8.99 -2.64
C TYR A 127 -8.08 -10.12 -3.34
N ALA A 128 -8.73 -9.82 -4.46
CA ALA A 128 -9.53 -10.77 -5.22
C ALA A 128 -8.70 -11.91 -5.84
N SER A 129 -7.43 -11.64 -6.16
CA SER A 129 -6.49 -12.62 -6.70
C SER A 129 -5.97 -13.59 -5.63
N ASN A 130 -5.85 -13.13 -4.38
CA ASN A 130 -5.21 -13.88 -3.29
C ASN A 130 -6.17 -14.47 -2.25
N VAL A 131 -7.47 -14.14 -2.30
CA VAL A 131 -8.48 -14.76 -1.43
C VAL A 131 -9.28 -15.85 -2.16
N SER A 132 -9.63 -16.92 -1.45
CA SER A 132 -10.54 -17.93 -2.01
C SER A 132 -11.97 -17.37 -2.09
N GLN A 133 -12.76 -17.84 -3.06
CA GLN A 133 -14.18 -17.47 -3.15
C GLN A 133 -14.95 -17.69 -1.84
N ARG A 134 -14.53 -18.69 -1.04
CA ARG A 134 -15.19 -19.04 0.22
C ARG A 134 -14.85 -18.05 1.34
N GLU A 135 -13.65 -17.50 1.31
CA GLU A 135 -13.11 -16.58 2.33
C GLU A 135 -13.27 -15.12 1.94
N PHE A 136 -13.59 -14.83 0.68
CA PHE A 136 -13.88 -13.48 0.22
C PHE A 136 -14.97 -12.81 1.05
N ASP A 137 -14.64 -11.65 1.62
CA ASP A 137 -15.57 -10.75 2.27
C ASP A 137 -15.76 -9.51 1.39
N LYS A 138 -16.99 -9.31 0.95
CA LYS A 138 -17.37 -8.15 0.12
C LYS A 138 -17.35 -6.83 0.89
N ASP A 139 -17.35 -6.90 2.22
CA ASP A 139 -17.36 -5.75 3.12
C ASP A 139 -15.96 -5.51 3.72
N GLN A 140 -14.93 -6.24 3.26
CA GLN A 140 -13.53 -6.02 3.64
C GLN A 140 -13.13 -4.58 3.31
N GLN A 141 -12.65 -3.86 4.32
CA GLN A 141 -12.04 -2.56 4.11
C GLN A 141 -10.69 -2.75 3.42
N LEU A 142 -10.57 -2.18 2.22
CA LEU A 142 -9.35 -2.23 1.40
C LEU A 142 -8.57 -0.92 1.42
N THR A 143 -9.19 0.15 1.93
CA THR A 143 -8.57 1.47 2.03
C THR A 143 -8.44 1.90 3.49
N LEU A 144 -7.32 2.53 3.83
CA LEU A 144 -7.11 3.28 5.05
C LEU A 144 -8.02 4.51 5.02
N ASP A 145 -8.93 4.63 5.99
CA ASP A 145 -9.79 5.80 6.11
C ASP A 145 -9.01 7.03 6.59
N ASP A 146 -8.13 6.84 7.58
CA ASP A 146 -7.32 7.87 8.20
C ASP A 146 -6.00 7.25 8.72
N LEU A 147 -4.98 8.08 8.90
CA LEU A 147 -3.75 7.67 9.59
C LEU A 147 -3.99 7.64 11.11
N ARG A 148 -3.46 6.62 11.78
CA ARG A 148 -3.65 6.47 13.23
C ARG A 148 -2.91 7.56 14.00
N SER A 149 -3.62 8.29 14.85
CA SER A 149 -3.00 9.13 15.88
C SER A 149 -2.13 8.29 16.83
N ASN A 150 -1.34 8.93 17.70
CA ASN A 150 -0.63 8.17 18.75
C ASN A 150 -1.59 7.41 19.67
N GLU A 151 -2.72 8.03 20.03
CA GLU A 151 -3.71 7.40 20.92
C GLU A 151 -4.37 6.19 20.26
N GLU A 152 -4.71 6.29 18.98
CA GLU A 152 -5.30 5.19 18.20
C GLU A 152 -4.31 4.06 17.98
N LEU A 153 -3.06 4.35 17.63
CA LEU A 153 -2.02 3.31 17.50
C LEU A 153 -1.86 2.51 18.79
N TYR A 154 -1.78 3.19 19.94
CA TYR A 154 -1.61 2.51 21.23
C TYR A 154 -2.83 1.66 21.58
N ALA A 155 -4.04 2.20 21.36
CA ALA A 155 -5.27 1.46 21.61
C ALA A 155 -5.40 0.23 20.70
N ASP A 156 -5.00 0.32 19.44
CA ASP A 156 -5.04 -0.79 18.49
C ASP A 156 -4.02 -1.88 18.86
N LEU A 157 -2.79 -1.50 19.23
CA LEU A 157 -1.79 -2.47 19.70
C LEU A 157 -2.25 -3.18 20.98
N GLU A 158 -2.76 -2.45 21.96
CA GLU A 158 -3.34 -3.02 23.19
C GLU A 158 -4.54 -3.92 22.89
N ALA A 159 -5.37 -3.56 21.91
CA ALA A 159 -6.49 -4.40 21.49
C ALA A 159 -6.03 -5.70 20.82
N LEU A 160 -4.98 -5.66 20.00
CA LEU A 160 -4.39 -6.87 19.40
C LEU A 160 -3.80 -7.80 20.46
N ASP A 161 -3.10 -7.27 21.47
CA ASP A 161 -2.56 -8.02 22.61
C ASP A 161 -3.69 -8.65 23.46
N ASP A 162 -4.77 -7.90 23.71
CA ASP A 162 -5.95 -8.40 24.42
C ASP A 162 -6.73 -9.47 23.61
N GLU A 163 -6.74 -9.37 22.27
CA GLU A 163 -7.45 -10.28 21.37
C GLU A 163 -6.70 -11.58 21.13
N TYR A 164 -5.38 -11.51 20.96
CA TYR A 164 -4.55 -12.64 20.54
C TYR A 164 -3.51 -13.02 21.60
N ASP A 165 -3.69 -14.19 22.24
CA ASP A 165 -2.69 -14.80 23.14
C ASP A 165 -1.32 -15.08 22.48
N THR A 166 -1.20 -14.88 21.16
CA THR A 166 0.01 -15.12 20.36
C THR A 166 0.82 -13.85 20.08
N LEU A 167 0.32 -12.68 20.50
CA LEU A 167 1.05 -11.43 20.47
C LEU A 167 1.46 -11.07 21.90
N ASP A 168 2.72 -10.66 22.09
CA ASP A 168 3.22 -10.15 23.36
C ASP A 168 3.63 -8.68 23.17
N LEU A 169 2.91 -7.78 23.85
CA LEU A 169 3.13 -6.35 23.80
C LEU A 169 3.81 -5.81 25.07
N GLU A 170 4.94 -5.12 24.90
CA GLU A 170 5.67 -4.49 26.01
C GLU A 170 6.04 -3.03 25.70
N VAL A 171 5.95 -2.17 26.71
CA VAL A 171 6.55 -0.83 26.66
C VAL A 171 8.03 -0.93 27.00
N VAL A 172 8.89 -0.79 26.00
CA VAL A 172 10.35 -0.95 26.11
C VAL A 172 11.09 0.37 26.34
N GLY A 173 10.38 1.50 26.22
CA GLY A 173 10.96 2.82 26.46
C GLY A 173 9.91 3.94 26.46
N GLU A 174 10.39 5.17 26.62
CA GLU A 174 9.59 6.38 26.50
C GLU A 174 10.33 7.39 25.62
N SER A 175 9.59 8.15 24.83
CA SER A 175 10.12 9.32 24.11
C SER A 175 10.48 10.45 25.08
N LEU A 176 11.14 11.50 24.57
CA LEU A 176 11.46 12.68 25.37
C LEU A 176 10.25 13.41 25.96
N GLU A 177 9.10 13.37 25.30
CA GLU A 177 7.84 13.91 25.82
C GLU A 177 7.05 12.90 26.67
N GLY A 178 7.60 11.71 26.93
CA GLY A 178 7.01 10.68 27.79
C GLY A 178 5.94 9.83 27.11
N ARG A 179 5.95 9.73 25.78
CA ARG A 179 5.07 8.80 25.05
C ARG A 179 5.69 7.40 25.05
N PRO A 180 4.90 6.34 25.24
CA PRO A 180 5.43 4.97 25.27
C PRO A 180 5.99 4.56 23.92
N LEU A 181 7.07 3.78 23.97
CA LEU A 181 7.63 3.06 22.82
C LEU A 181 7.31 1.58 23.01
N TYR A 182 6.48 1.04 22.12
CA TYR A 182 6.04 -0.35 22.19
C TYR A 182 6.96 -1.27 21.39
N ARG A 183 7.13 -2.48 21.88
CA ARG A 183 7.60 -3.65 21.15
C ARG A 183 6.49 -4.67 21.14
N ALA A 184 6.13 -5.17 19.96
CA ALA A 184 5.23 -6.30 19.79
C ALA A 184 6.03 -7.50 19.27
N GLU A 185 5.86 -8.67 19.90
CA GLU A 185 6.49 -9.93 19.49
C GLU A 185 5.40 -10.92 19.06
N VAL A 186 5.59 -11.56 17.90
CA VAL A 186 4.70 -12.61 17.39
C VAL A 186 5.53 -13.78 16.85
N GLY A 187 5.24 -14.99 17.32
CA GLY A 187 5.88 -16.23 16.87
C GLY A 187 6.83 -16.86 17.87
N GLU A 188 7.26 -18.09 17.54
CA GLU A 188 8.14 -18.91 18.38
C GLU A 188 9.27 -19.57 17.56
N GLY A 189 9.43 -19.12 16.31
CA GLY A 189 10.40 -19.64 15.35
C GLY A 189 11.84 -19.28 15.69
N ASP A 190 12.79 -20.05 15.15
CA ASP A 190 14.21 -19.84 15.42
C ASP A 190 14.86 -18.72 14.57
N LYS A 191 14.15 -18.24 13.54
CA LYS A 191 14.55 -17.10 12.72
C LYS A 191 13.92 -15.84 13.26
N THR A 192 14.72 -14.82 13.57
CA THR A 192 14.25 -13.57 14.17
C THR A 192 14.30 -12.44 13.17
N LEU A 193 13.14 -11.88 12.81
CA LEU A 193 13.01 -10.69 11.97
C LEU A 193 12.61 -9.51 12.86
N MET A 194 13.47 -8.50 12.94
CA MET A 194 13.12 -7.24 13.60
C MET A 194 12.66 -6.21 12.57
N ILE A 195 11.57 -5.51 12.85
CA ILE A 195 11.01 -4.48 11.97
C ILE A 195 10.78 -3.21 12.79
N VAL A 196 11.33 -2.09 12.33
CA VAL A 196 11.06 -0.77 12.89
C VAL A 196 10.42 0.13 11.85
N SER A 197 9.60 1.07 12.31
CA SER A 197 9.02 2.10 11.45
C SER A 197 9.06 3.47 12.12
N GLN A 198 8.98 4.53 11.31
CA GLN A 198 8.80 5.90 11.79
C GLN A 198 9.88 6.37 12.78
N GLN A 199 11.16 6.09 12.47
CA GLN A 199 12.27 6.80 13.12
C GLN A 199 12.24 8.31 12.80
N HIS A 200 11.70 8.67 11.64
CA HIS A 200 11.24 10.02 11.33
C HIS A 200 9.73 10.07 11.50
N GLY A 201 9.23 11.09 12.21
CA GLY A 201 7.82 11.13 12.61
C GLY A 201 6.84 11.38 11.46
N ASP A 202 7.27 11.93 10.34
CA ASP A 202 6.47 12.27 9.15
C ASP A 202 6.36 11.12 8.12
N GLU A 203 6.71 9.88 8.50
CA GLU A 203 6.79 8.72 7.59
C GLU A 203 5.83 7.57 7.97
N PRO A 204 4.50 7.80 8.04
CA PRO A 204 3.56 6.92 8.75
C PRO A 204 3.19 5.58 8.10
N LEU A 205 3.33 5.40 6.79
CA LEU A 205 2.70 4.26 6.10
C LEU A 205 3.36 2.92 6.45
N GLY A 206 4.66 2.92 6.78
CA GLY A 206 5.34 1.74 7.30
C GLY A 206 4.75 1.24 8.64
N THR A 207 4.23 2.16 9.48
CA THR A 207 3.53 1.78 10.71
C THR A 207 2.14 1.20 10.43
N GLU A 208 1.40 1.77 9.48
CA GLU A 208 0.08 1.24 9.08
C GLU A 208 0.18 -0.19 8.51
N ALA A 209 1.22 -0.44 7.68
CA ALA A 209 1.56 -1.77 7.20
C ALA A 209 1.93 -2.74 8.33
N LEU A 210 2.75 -2.28 9.29
CA LEU A 210 3.23 -3.11 10.40
C LEU A 210 2.11 -3.53 11.36
N VAL A 211 1.13 -2.66 11.63
CA VAL A 211 -0.06 -3.02 12.44
C VAL A 211 -0.88 -4.10 11.74
N THR A 212 -1.07 -3.98 10.42
CA THR A 212 -1.79 -4.98 9.61
C THR A 212 -1.06 -6.32 9.59
N LEU A 213 0.28 -6.30 9.53
CA LEU A 213 1.11 -7.49 9.65
C LEU A 213 0.92 -8.16 11.02
N LEU A 214 0.94 -7.39 12.11
CA LEU A 214 0.76 -7.91 13.46
C LEU A 214 -0.59 -8.63 13.64
N ASP A 215 -1.69 -8.03 13.17
CA ASP A 215 -3.00 -8.68 13.15
C ASP A 215 -2.97 -9.99 12.33
N THR A 216 -2.40 -9.92 11.12
CA THR A 216 -2.29 -11.07 10.21
C THR A 216 -1.54 -12.25 10.83
N LEU A 217 -0.39 -12.01 11.45
CA LEU A 217 0.45 -13.05 12.05
C LEU A 217 -0.12 -13.57 13.37
N SER A 218 -0.92 -12.77 14.08
CA SER A 218 -1.50 -13.13 15.37
C SER A 218 -2.80 -13.92 15.24
N ALA A 219 -3.51 -13.80 14.12
CA ALA A 219 -4.75 -14.53 13.88
C ALA A 219 -4.60 -16.06 13.94
N ASP A 220 -5.67 -16.77 14.36
CA ASP A 220 -5.70 -18.25 14.36
C ASP A 220 -6.04 -18.83 12.97
N THR A 221 -5.23 -18.47 11.97
CA THR A 221 -5.30 -19.02 10.62
C THR A 221 -4.24 -20.10 10.42
N GLU A 222 -4.44 -21.00 9.46
CA GLU A 222 -3.41 -21.98 9.10
C GLU A 222 -2.16 -21.31 8.55
N TYR A 223 -2.34 -20.23 7.79
CA TYR A 223 -1.28 -19.41 7.23
C TYR A 223 -0.42 -18.76 8.33
N ALA A 224 -1.05 -18.00 9.24
CA ALA A 224 -0.36 -17.34 10.36
C ALA A 224 0.38 -18.34 11.27
N ARG A 225 -0.26 -19.49 11.55
CA ARG A 225 0.39 -20.60 12.29
C ARG A 225 1.65 -21.11 11.59
N ALA A 226 1.59 -21.31 10.28
CA ALA A 226 2.74 -21.81 9.52
C ALA A 226 3.92 -20.83 9.55
N LEU A 227 3.66 -19.52 9.48
CA LEU A 227 4.71 -18.50 9.55
C LEU A 227 5.32 -18.39 10.94
N ARG A 228 4.47 -18.28 11.97
CA ARG A 228 4.91 -18.03 13.35
C ARG A 228 5.60 -19.22 14.02
N GLU A 229 5.42 -20.44 13.48
CA GLU A 229 6.16 -21.64 13.90
C GLU A 229 7.63 -21.61 13.44
N GLU A 230 7.95 -20.85 12.40
CA GLU A 230 9.28 -20.81 11.77
C GLU A 230 10.00 -19.45 11.93
N VAL A 231 9.24 -18.37 12.09
CA VAL A 231 9.75 -16.99 12.24
C VAL A 231 9.19 -16.34 13.50
N THR A 232 10.06 -15.68 14.27
CA THR A 232 9.70 -14.74 15.34
C THR A 232 9.85 -13.32 14.80
N VAL A 233 8.75 -12.57 14.78
CA VAL A 233 8.72 -11.16 14.35
C VAL A 233 8.73 -10.27 15.58
N VAL A 234 9.69 -9.34 15.63
CA VAL A 234 9.85 -8.34 16.69
C VAL A 234 9.65 -6.96 16.08
N ALA A 235 8.52 -6.32 16.38
CA ALA A 235 8.10 -5.07 15.77
C ALA A 235 8.21 -3.90 16.77
N MET A 236 8.81 -2.79 16.35
CA MET A 236 8.71 -1.51 17.05
C MET A 236 8.01 -0.48 16.15
N PRO A 237 6.67 -0.39 16.21
CA PRO A 237 5.91 0.63 15.48
C PRO A 237 6.16 2.02 16.07
N ARG A 238 6.32 3.02 15.20
CA ARG A 238 6.44 4.45 15.58
C ARG A 238 7.49 4.74 16.65
N VAL A 239 8.76 4.62 16.25
CA VAL A 239 9.90 4.94 17.13
C VAL A 239 9.98 6.43 17.49
N ASN A 240 9.46 7.34 16.67
CA ASN A 240 9.42 8.79 16.94
C ASN A 240 7.98 9.34 17.10
N PRO A 241 7.26 8.98 18.19
CA PRO A 241 5.87 9.40 18.39
C PRO A 241 5.75 10.92 18.64
N ASP A 242 6.80 11.55 19.16
CA ASP A 242 6.87 13.01 19.36
C ASP A 242 6.98 13.75 18.01
N GLY A 243 7.73 13.19 17.07
CA GLY A 243 7.82 13.66 15.69
C GLY A 243 6.48 13.57 14.98
N PHE A 244 5.80 12.44 15.10
CA PHE A 244 4.48 12.26 14.49
C PHE A 244 3.43 13.23 15.07
N ALA A 245 3.39 13.41 16.39
CA ALA A 245 2.48 14.40 17.01
C ALA A 245 2.74 15.83 16.52
N ARG A 246 3.99 16.17 16.19
CA ARG A 246 4.34 17.47 15.60
C ARG A 246 3.99 17.54 14.12
N TRP A 247 4.11 16.43 13.39
CA TRP A 247 3.62 16.36 12.02
C TRP A 247 2.12 16.60 11.96
N GLU A 248 1.32 15.99 12.85
CA GLU A 248 -0.12 16.25 12.96
C GLU A 248 -0.43 17.74 13.23
N GLN A 249 0.36 18.41 14.08
CA GLN A 249 0.25 19.87 14.30
C GLN A 249 0.58 20.67 13.03
N GLN A 250 1.63 20.28 12.30
CA GLN A 250 2.00 20.91 11.03
C GLN A 250 0.87 20.80 10.00
N VAL A 251 0.28 19.60 9.89
CA VAL A 251 -0.86 19.28 9.02
C VAL A 251 -2.10 20.08 9.42
N ALA A 252 -2.31 20.30 10.71
CA ALA A 252 -3.38 21.17 11.22
C ALA A 252 -3.12 22.68 11.00
N GLY A 253 -2.00 23.04 10.35
CA GLY A 253 -1.65 24.42 9.98
C GLY A 253 -0.88 25.19 11.05
N GLU A 254 -0.38 24.53 12.10
CA GLU A 254 0.49 25.16 13.08
C GLU A 254 1.82 25.60 12.44
N GLN A 255 2.28 26.79 12.83
CA GLN A 255 3.49 27.41 12.29
C GLN A 255 4.64 27.30 13.30
N ASP A 256 5.88 27.36 12.81
CA ASP A 256 7.11 27.31 13.62
C ASP A 256 7.26 26.03 14.47
N VAL A 257 6.66 24.92 14.02
CA VAL A 257 6.90 23.59 14.61
C VAL A 257 8.31 23.11 14.29
N LEU A 258 8.91 22.37 15.23
CA LEU A 258 10.19 21.69 15.00
C LEU A 258 10.01 20.64 13.90
N ASP A 259 11.03 20.45 13.05
CA ASP A 259 11.07 19.45 11.98
C ASP A 259 10.61 18.05 12.49
N PRO A 260 9.46 17.52 12.04
CA PRO A 260 8.88 16.28 12.56
C PRO A 260 9.74 15.04 12.33
N ARG A 261 10.71 15.13 11.41
CA ARG A 261 11.71 14.07 11.19
C ARG A 261 12.60 13.84 12.40
N ARG A 262 12.83 14.89 13.19
CA ARG A 262 13.72 14.87 14.36
C ARG A 262 12.93 14.48 15.60
N ASN A 263 13.58 14.18 16.72
CA ASN A 263 12.92 14.09 18.03
C ASN A 263 12.84 15.45 18.74
N SER A 264 12.34 15.48 19.96
CA SER A 264 12.14 16.70 20.76
C SER A 264 13.45 17.41 21.19
N ALA A 265 14.60 16.74 21.08
CA ALA A 265 15.92 17.34 21.25
C ALA A 265 16.54 17.85 19.92
N ASN A 266 15.76 17.88 18.83
CA ASN A 266 16.19 18.23 17.48
C ASN A 266 17.28 17.29 16.92
N MET A 267 17.28 16.03 17.36
CA MET A 267 18.18 14.98 16.88
C MET A 267 17.50 14.12 15.82
N ASP A 268 18.27 13.64 14.86
CA ASP A 268 17.82 12.68 13.84
C ASP A 268 18.09 11.27 14.37
N LEU A 269 17.04 10.49 14.64
CA LEU A 269 17.16 9.17 15.25
C LEU A 269 17.99 8.23 14.36
N ASN A 270 17.78 8.28 13.04
CA ASN A 270 18.54 7.51 12.05
C ASN A 270 19.94 8.09 11.78
N ARG A 271 20.51 8.83 12.73
CA ARG A 271 21.92 9.27 12.77
C ARG A 271 22.60 8.89 14.10
N SER A 272 22.02 7.95 14.83
CA SER A 272 22.41 7.62 16.21
C SER A 272 23.00 6.21 16.37
N TYR A 273 23.29 5.51 15.26
CA TYR A 273 23.72 4.10 15.28
C TYR A 273 25.23 3.89 15.22
N ASP A 274 26.02 4.96 15.26
CA ASP A 274 27.48 4.86 15.27
C ASP A 274 27.95 4.26 16.61
N ALA A 275 28.62 3.10 16.56
CA ALA A 275 29.14 2.41 17.74
C ALA A 275 30.15 3.26 18.53
N ASP A 276 30.90 4.15 17.87
CA ASP A 276 31.85 5.05 18.52
C ASP A 276 31.16 6.27 19.17
N ASN A 277 29.90 6.53 18.84
CA ASN A 277 29.11 7.65 19.32
C ASN A 277 27.66 7.23 19.62
N ARG A 278 27.52 6.32 20.59
CA ARG A 278 26.21 5.84 21.05
C ARG A 278 25.30 6.97 21.54
N PRO A 279 23.97 6.82 21.41
CA PRO A 279 23.03 7.86 21.80
C PRO A 279 23.06 8.12 23.32
N ASP A 280 22.74 9.36 23.70
CA ASP A 280 22.62 9.78 25.11
C ASP A 280 21.15 9.63 25.55
N PRO A 281 20.85 8.86 26.62
CA PRO A 281 19.47 8.64 27.07
C PRO A 281 18.72 9.91 27.48
N GLU A 282 19.42 11.00 27.81
CA GLU A 282 18.76 12.27 28.10
C GLU A 282 18.33 13.03 26.83
N THR A 283 18.76 12.60 25.64
CA THR A 283 18.51 13.34 24.38
C THR A 283 17.99 12.48 23.23
N ILE A 284 18.26 11.17 23.22
CA ILE A 284 17.81 10.23 22.18
C ILE A 284 17.43 8.90 22.85
N PRO A 285 16.49 8.88 23.83
CA PRO A 285 16.03 7.64 24.43
C PRO A 285 15.36 6.70 23.41
N GLU A 286 14.80 7.25 22.33
CA GLU A 286 14.09 6.48 21.32
C GLU A 286 15.01 5.51 20.56
N ALA A 287 16.17 5.99 20.08
CA ALA A 287 17.14 5.15 19.39
C ALA A 287 17.83 4.15 20.35
N LEU A 288 17.96 4.51 21.63
CA LEU A 288 18.47 3.56 22.63
C LEU A 288 17.50 2.41 22.86
N ALA A 289 16.19 2.66 22.92
CA ALA A 289 15.20 1.58 23.03
C ALA A 289 15.30 0.61 21.85
N VAL A 290 15.51 1.10 20.62
CA VAL A 290 15.76 0.24 19.46
C VAL A 290 17.03 -0.58 19.62
N LEU A 291 18.14 0.04 20.05
CA LEU A 291 19.40 -0.67 20.29
C LEU A 291 19.29 -1.72 21.40
N ASP A 292 18.58 -1.43 22.49
CA ASP A 292 18.34 -2.37 23.58
C ASP A 292 17.54 -3.59 23.11
N VAL A 293 16.53 -3.40 22.24
CA VAL A 293 15.78 -4.50 21.63
C VAL A 293 16.64 -5.28 20.62
N VAL A 294 17.48 -4.61 19.82
CA VAL A 294 18.45 -5.31 18.94
C VAL A 294 19.41 -6.18 19.75
N ASP A 295 19.94 -5.65 20.87
CA ASP A 295 20.86 -6.36 21.75
C ASP A 295 20.18 -7.54 22.49
N GLU A 296 18.88 -7.42 22.78
CA GLU A 296 18.09 -8.48 23.41
C GLU A 296 17.78 -9.64 22.45
N TYR A 297 17.41 -9.31 21.21
CA TYR A 297 16.89 -10.28 20.24
C TYR A 297 17.92 -10.81 19.24
N GLU A 298 19.05 -10.10 19.04
CA GLU A 298 20.10 -10.45 18.08
C GLU A 298 19.51 -10.89 16.71
N PRO A 299 18.72 -10.03 16.03
CA PRO A 299 17.91 -10.46 14.89
C PRO A 299 18.74 -10.94 13.70
N ASP A 300 18.24 -11.96 13.00
CA ASP A 300 18.83 -12.45 11.75
C ASP A 300 18.73 -11.43 10.62
N LEU A 301 17.73 -10.54 10.70
CA LEU A 301 17.53 -9.43 9.79
C LEU A 301 16.75 -8.29 10.48
N PHE A 302 17.17 -7.06 10.21
CA PHE A 302 16.52 -5.83 10.65
C PHE A 302 15.98 -5.04 9.45
N LEU A 303 14.67 -4.77 9.42
CA LEU A 303 14.03 -3.94 8.41
C LEU A 303 13.70 -2.55 9.00
N ASP A 304 14.08 -1.51 8.26
CA ASP A 304 13.90 -0.11 8.66
C ASP A 304 13.01 0.62 7.64
N TYR A 305 11.74 0.84 7.99
CA TYR A 305 10.76 1.47 7.11
C TYR A 305 10.73 2.99 7.27
N HIS A 306 10.87 3.67 6.14
CA HIS A 306 11.00 5.10 5.95
C HIS A 306 10.15 5.58 4.77
N HIS A 307 10.08 6.90 4.57
CA HIS A 307 9.52 7.48 3.35
C HIS A 307 10.54 8.31 2.55
N GLN A 308 10.30 8.33 1.24
CA GLN A 308 10.98 9.16 0.27
C GLN A 308 10.06 10.18 -0.40
N ASN A 309 10.70 11.08 -1.15
CA ASN A 309 10.02 11.98 -2.09
C ASN A 309 9.59 11.20 -3.36
N ASN A 310 9.11 11.93 -4.35
CA ASN A 310 8.75 11.38 -5.65
C ASN A 310 9.95 11.29 -6.58
N TYR A 311 10.10 10.13 -7.22
CA TYR A 311 11.17 9.84 -8.17
C TYR A 311 10.57 9.16 -9.40
N LEU A 312 11.14 9.46 -10.57
CA LEU A 312 10.68 8.94 -11.84
C LEU A 312 11.68 7.91 -12.36
N GLY A 313 11.26 6.65 -12.43
CA GLY A 313 12.00 5.52 -12.98
C GLY A 313 12.36 5.71 -14.46
N GLU A 314 13.23 4.84 -14.98
CA GLU A 314 13.69 4.93 -16.38
C GLU A 314 12.58 4.68 -17.42
N ASP A 315 11.54 3.96 -17.02
CA ASP A 315 10.33 3.68 -17.80
C ASP A 315 9.30 4.83 -17.79
N GLY A 316 9.48 5.82 -16.90
CA GLY A 316 8.55 6.92 -16.71
C GLY A 316 7.50 6.65 -15.62
N GLU A 317 7.60 5.53 -14.91
CA GLU A 317 6.78 5.25 -13.74
C GLU A 317 7.33 5.89 -12.46
N LEU A 318 6.46 6.11 -11.47
CA LEU A 318 6.87 6.70 -10.20
C LEU A 318 7.36 5.60 -9.30
N ASP A 319 8.61 5.71 -8.83
CA ASP A 319 9.15 4.80 -7.81
C ASP A 319 8.25 4.85 -6.56
N THR A 320 7.62 3.72 -6.22
CA THR A 320 6.77 3.60 -5.01
C THR A 320 7.56 3.11 -3.82
N MET A 321 8.60 2.30 -4.03
CA MET A 321 9.48 1.81 -2.99
C MET A 321 10.93 1.79 -3.47
N SER A 322 11.85 2.26 -2.62
CA SER A 322 13.28 2.09 -2.85
C SER A 322 13.95 1.38 -1.68
N ILE A 323 14.76 0.38 -1.97
CA ILE A 323 15.39 -0.47 -0.95
C ILE A 323 16.90 -0.44 -1.04
N GLN A 324 17.60 -0.61 0.09
CA GLN A 324 19.06 -0.69 0.09
C GLN A 324 19.62 -1.36 1.35
N TRP A 325 20.42 -2.40 1.16
CA TRP A 325 21.18 -3.05 2.23
C TRP A 325 22.35 -2.19 2.70
N ALA A 326 23.07 -2.63 3.74
CA ALA A 326 24.26 -1.94 4.23
C ALA A 326 25.36 -1.81 3.15
N THR A 327 25.74 -0.57 2.82
CA THR A 327 26.72 -0.26 1.76
C THR A 327 28.07 0.22 2.28
N ASN A 328 28.25 0.35 3.60
CA ASN A 328 29.55 0.71 4.15
C ASN A 328 30.60 -0.39 3.81
N PRO A 329 31.78 -0.02 3.27
CA PRO A 329 32.78 -0.98 2.80
C PRO A 329 33.46 -1.81 3.91
N GLU A 330 33.29 -1.46 5.18
CA GLU A 330 33.80 -2.19 6.33
C GLU A 330 32.84 -3.27 6.85
N VAL A 331 31.59 -3.29 6.37
CA VAL A 331 30.61 -4.34 6.68
C VAL A 331 31.08 -5.67 6.10
N ALA A 332 30.93 -6.76 6.88
CA ALA A 332 31.29 -8.09 6.40
C ALA A 332 30.39 -8.49 5.22
N PRO A 333 30.93 -9.06 4.12
CA PRO A 333 30.14 -9.37 2.92
C PRO A 333 28.90 -10.22 3.20
N GLN A 334 29.00 -11.20 4.11
CA GLN A 334 27.86 -12.09 4.45
C GLN A 334 26.70 -11.34 5.11
N VAL A 335 26.98 -10.23 5.81
CA VAL A 335 25.96 -9.38 6.43
C VAL A 335 25.22 -8.59 5.35
N SER A 336 25.94 -7.99 4.40
CA SER A 336 25.35 -7.33 3.23
C SER A 336 24.58 -8.31 2.34
N GLU A 337 25.10 -9.51 2.10
CA GLU A 337 24.44 -10.58 1.31
C GLU A 337 23.08 -10.96 1.90
N THR A 338 22.92 -10.94 3.22
CA THR A 338 21.63 -11.23 3.86
C THR A 338 20.61 -10.11 3.61
N GLY A 339 21.03 -8.84 3.67
CA GLY A 339 20.19 -7.72 3.26
C GLY A 339 19.83 -7.75 1.76
N GLN A 340 20.76 -8.21 0.91
CA GLN A 340 20.49 -8.42 -0.52
C GLN A 340 19.45 -9.51 -0.77
N ARG A 341 19.49 -10.63 -0.04
CA ARG A 341 18.44 -11.66 -0.13
C ARG A 341 17.08 -11.12 0.27
N ALA A 342 17.01 -10.29 1.32
CA ALA A 342 15.78 -9.61 1.69
C ALA A 342 15.26 -8.71 0.57
N ALA A 343 16.15 -7.99 -0.12
CA ALA A 343 15.79 -7.20 -1.29
C ALA A 343 15.20 -8.05 -2.43
N VAL A 344 15.77 -9.23 -2.69
CA VAL A 344 15.23 -10.18 -3.69
C VAL A 344 13.89 -10.76 -3.24
N ALA A 345 13.73 -11.09 -1.96
CA ALA A 345 12.46 -11.59 -1.42
C ALA A 345 11.33 -10.57 -1.59
N ILE A 346 11.62 -9.28 -1.32
CA ILE A 346 10.68 -8.18 -1.56
C ILE A 346 10.38 -8.05 -3.05
N ALA A 347 11.40 -8.03 -3.91
CA ALA A 347 11.21 -7.90 -5.36
C ALA A 347 10.29 -9.01 -5.91
N ASN A 348 10.55 -10.28 -5.56
CA ASN A 348 9.72 -11.41 -5.99
C ASN A 348 8.28 -11.30 -5.50
N GLN A 349 8.07 -10.82 -4.27
CA GLN A 349 6.73 -10.69 -3.70
C GLN A 349 5.93 -9.55 -4.34
N LEU A 350 6.60 -8.49 -4.77
CA LEU A 350 5.97 -7.33 -5.39
C LEU A 350 5.70 -7.53 -6.89
N GLU A 351 6.25 -8.56 -7.54
CA GLU A 351 5.95 -8.87 -8.96
C GLU A 351 4.45 -9.05 -9.24
N ASP A 352 3.68 -9.51 -8.26
CA ASP A 352 2.23 -9.75 -8.37
C ASP A 352 1.37 -8.55 -7.88
N PHE A 353 1.98 -7.40 -7.56
CA PHE A 353 1.26 -6.20 -7.12
C PHE A 353 1.48 -5.06 -8.12
N ASP A 354 0.49 -4.84 -9.00
CA ASP A 354 0.57 -3.91 -10.14
C ASP A 354 0.89 -2.45 -9.79
N HIS A 355 0.72 -2.03 -8.53
CA HIS A 355 1.08 -0.68 -8.09
C HIS A 355 2.56 -0.55 -7.69
N ALA A 356 3.29 -1.65 -7.50
CA ALA A 356 4.66 -1.61 -7.01
C ALA A 356 5.66 -1.29 -8.12
N GLU A 357 6.44 -0.23 -7.89
CA GLU A 357 7.58 0.20 -8.70
C GLU A 357 8.81 0.26 -7.80
N LEU A 358 9.58 -0.84 -7.81
CA LEU A 358 10.70 -1.07 -6.91
C LEU A 358 12.03 -0.60 -7.51
N SER A 359 12.79 0.16 -6.74
CA SER A 359 14.14 0.60 -7.11
C SER A 359 15.18 0.50 -5.99
N LEU A 360 16.46 0.71 -6.33
CA LEU A 360 17.56 0.77 -5.37
C LEU A 360 17.75 2.18 -4.83
N PHE A 361 17.69 2.32 -3.51
CA PHE A 361 17.98 3.59 -2.85
C PHE A 361 19.48 3.90 -2.89
N PRO A 362 19.92 5.16 -3.11
CA PRO A 362 21.33 5.52 -3.14
C PRO A 362 22.13 5.08 -1.90
N GLY A 363 23.20 4.32 -2.15
CA GLY A 363 24.13 3.87 -1.11
C GLY A 363 24.90 5.02 -0.44
N SER A 364 25.37 4.77 0.79
CA SER A 364 26.25 5.67 1.55
C SER A 364 27.16 4.88 2.49
N ASP A 365 28.32 5.42 2.85
CA ASP A 365 29.25 4.82 3.82
C ASP A 365 29.06 5.31 5.26
N ASN A 366 28.13 6.25 5.52
CA ASN A 366 27.93 6.82 6.85
C ASN A 366 27.63 5.73 7.90
N PRO A 367 28.45 5.53 8.94
CA PRO A 367 28.21 4.51 9.98
C PRO A 367 27.08 4.88 10.93
N ALA A 368 26.65 6.14 10.95
CA ALA A 368 25.65 6.62 11.91
C ALA A 368 24.19 6.27 11.54
N ILE A 369 23.93 5.82 10.31
CA ILE A 369 22.60 5.38 9.87
C ILE A 369 22.37 3.93 10.27
N ALA A 370 21.15 3.56 10.65
CA ALA A 370 20.78 2.24 11.17
C ALA A 370 21.31 1.10 10.30
N ARG A 371 21.01 1.15 8.99
CA ARG A 371 21.46 0.10 8.04
C ARG A 371 22.98 -0.14 8.04
N ASN A 372 23.80 0.87 8.29
CA ASN A 372 25.25 0.69 8.31
C ASN A 372 25.76 0.44 9.73
N GLY A 373 25.30 1.19 10.72
CA GLY A 373 25.75 1.08 12.11
C GLY A 373 25.50 -0.31 12.67
N LEU A 374 24.28 -0.82 12.53
CA LEU A 374 23.92 -2.16 12.99
C LEU A 374 24.68 -3.25 12.21
N ALA A 375 24.83 -3.09 10.89
CA ALA A 375 25.56 -4.04 10.06
C ALA A 375 27.08 -4.08 10.34
N LEU A 376 27.68 -2.95 10.73
CA LEU A 376 29.07 -2.92 11.19
C LEU A 376 29.28 -3.70 12.50
N GLU A 377 28.23 -3.80 13.31
CA GLU A 377 28.22 -4.60 14.53
C GLU A 377 27.78 -6.06 14.30
N GLY A 378 27.36 -6.39 13.07
CA GLY A 378 27.12 -7.76 12.61
C GLY A 378 25.67 -8.08 12.28
N THR A 379 24.74 -7.17 12.53
CA THR A 379 23.29 -7.36 12.31
C THR A 379 22.93 -7.05 10.86
N PRO A 380 22.45 -8.02 10.06
CA PRO A 380 22.00 -7.73 8.70
C PRO A 380 20.83 -6.76 8.67
N THR A 381 20.83 -5.84 7.71
CA THR A 381 19.79 -4.81 7.62
C THR A 381 19.32 -4.59 6.18
N LEU A 382 18.08 -4.18 6.03
CA LEU A 382 17.56 -3.58 4.80
C LEU A 382 16.78 -2.30 5.11
N LEU A 383 17.17 -1.21 4.46
CA LEU A 383 16.38 0.02 4.41
C LEU A 383 15.24 -0.14 3.40
N VAL A 384 14.04 0.31 3.76
CA VAL A 384 12.88 0.39 2.88
C VAL A 384 12.34 1.82 2.89
N GLU A 385 12.27 2.46 1.73
CA GLU A 385 11.89 3.87 1.57
C GLU A 385 10.67 3.97 0.65
N GLN A 386 9.49 4.15 1.24
CA GLN A 386 8.21 4.21 0.51
C GLN A 386 7.92 5.63 0.03
N ARG A 387 7.28 5.80 -1.12
CA ARG A 387 6.76 7.09 -1.55
C ARG A 387 5.79 7.63 -0.50
N GLY A 388 5.76 8.95 -0.29
CA GLY A 388 4.70 9.56 0.52
C GLY A 388 5.04 10.89 1.18
N LEU A 389 6.31 11.32 1.25
CA LEU A 389 6.65 12.57 1.95
C LEU A 389 5.95 13.81 1.37
N GLN A 390 5.85 13.89 0.05
CA GLN A 390 5.28 15.07 -0.62
C GLN A 390 3.76 15.02 -0.62
N GLU A 391 3.17 13.86 -0.88
CA GLU A 391 1.73 13.60 -0.81
C GLU A 391 1.17 13.98 0.56
N MET A 392 1.84 13.55 1.64
CA MET A 392 1.44 13.86 3.01
C MET A 392 1.55 15.36 3.36
N ASP A 393 2.54 16.07 2.80
CA ASP A 393 2.65 17.54 2.94
C ASP A 393 1.59 18.29 2.11
N GLN A 394 1.13 17.72 1.00
CA GLN A 394 0.05 18.30 0.19
C GLN A 394 -1.33 18.06 0.81
N VAL A 395 -1.55 16.89 1.42
CA VAL A 395 -2.73 16.59 2.27
C VAL A 395 -2.87 17.64 3.37
N ALA A 396 -1.77 17.95 4.05
CA ALA A 396 -1.68 19.01 5.06
C ALA A 396 -2.10 20.40 4.58
N GLN A 397 -1.93 20.69 3.29
CA GLN A 397 -2.24 22.00 2.72
C GLN A 397 -3.70 22.12 2.25
N GLY A 398 -4.49 21.05 2.38
CA GLY A 398 -5.94 21.04 2.16
C GLY A 398 -6.34 20.93 0.69
N LEU A 399 -5.74 20.00 -0.05
CA LEU A 399 -6.25 19.59 -1.36
C LEU A 399 -7.57 18.81 -1.19
N ASP A 400 -8.50 18.95 -2.13
CA ASP A 400 -9.82 18.27 -2.15
C ASP A 400 -9.74 16.76 -2.48
N THR A 401 -8.53 16.19 -2.57
CA THR A 401 -8.30 14.78 -2.92
C THR A 401 -8.11 13.95 -1.66
N ASP A 402 -8.88 12.88 -1.52
CA ASP A 402 -8.62 11.86 -0.51
C ASP A 402 -7.40 11.03 -0.95
N TYR A 403 -6.37 10.97 -0.10
CA TYR A 403 -5.18 10.17 -0.37
C TYR A 403 -5.29 8.75 0.19
N SER A 404 -6.47 8.37 0.70
CA SER A 404 -6.76 7.03 1.21
C SER A 404 -6.28 5.94 0.26
N ALA A 405 -6.65 5.96 -1.03
CA ALA A 405 -6.26 4.92 -1.99
C ALA A 405 -4.75 4.80 -2.16
N LEU A 406 -4.06 5.93 -2.37
CA LEU A 406 -2.61 5.92 -2.56
C LEU A 406 -1.89 5.48 -1.29
N ALA A 407 -2.31 6.01 -0.13
CA ALA A 407 -1.79 5.59 1.17
C ALA A 407 -2.02 4.08 1.40
N SER A 408 -3.18 3.56 0.99
CA SER A 408 -3.54 2.15 1.11
C SER A 408 -2.72 1.26 0.21
N ALA A 409 -2.51 1.66 -1.04
CA ALA A 409 -1.67 0.92 -1.98
C ALA A 409 -0.22 0.86 -1.50
N ILE A 410 0.31 1.99 -0.98
CA ILE A 410 1.67 2.04 -0.43
C ILE A 410 1.76 1.25 0.89
N ALA A 411 0.77 1.32 1.78
CA ALA A 411 0.74 0.51 3.00
C ALA A 411 0.60 -0.99 2.67
N THR A 412 -0.18 -1.34 1.65
CA THR A 412 -0.29 -2.71 1.14
C THR A 412 1.06 -3.17 0.58
N GLU A 413 1.73 -2.35 -0.24
CA GLU A 413 3.08 -2.62 -0.72
C GLU A 413 4.06 -2.90 0.43
N GLY A 414 4.00 -2.10 1.51
CA GLY A 414 4.78 -2.30 2.72
C GLY A 414 4.45 -3.60 3.46
N LEU A 415 3.18 -3.98 3.55
CA LEU A 415 2.75 -5.26 4.12
C LEU A 415 3.30 -6.42 3.29
N LEU A 416 3.16 -6.34 1.96
CA LEU A 416 3.65 -7.36 1.04
C LEU A 416 5.17 -7.49 1.13
N SER A 417 5.92 -6.39 1.19
CA SER A 417 7.37 -6.47 1.37
C SER A 417 7.77 -7.16 2.67
N MET A 418 7.04 -6.93 3.78
CA MET A 418 7.27 -7.66 5.03
C MET A 418 6.94 -9.15 4.90
N LEU A 419 5.79 -9.48 4.31
CA LEU A 419 5.34 -10.86 4.12
C LEU A 419 6.29 -11.64 3.20
N GLY A 420 6.78 -11.05 2.10
CA GLY A 420 7.72 -11.73 1.20
C GLY A 420 9.01 -12.19 1.91
N VAL A 421 9.53 -11.37 2.83
CA VAL A 421 10.66 -11.75 3.68
C VAL A 421 10.26 -12.85 4.67
N ILE A 422 9.12 -12.72 5.36
CA ILE A 422 8.68 -13.68 6.38
C ILE A 422 8.36 -15.04 5.76
N GLU A 423 7.62 -15.08 4.65
CA GLU A 423 7.26 -16.31 3.93
C GLU A 423 8.50 -17.04 3.43
N SER A 424 9.42 -16.34 2.78
CA SER A 424 10.66 -16.94 2.30
C SER A 424 11.56 -17.41 3.44
N MET A 425 11.58 -16.70 4.57
CA MET A 425 12.24 -17.18 5.78
C MET A 425 11.57 -18.45 6.30
N ALA A 426 10.24 -18.46 6.42
CA ALA A 426 9.47 -19.57 6.97
C ALA A 426 9.61 -20.86 6.14
N ASP A 427 9.48 -20.77 4.81
CA ASP A 427 9.57 -21.94 3.94
C ASP A 427 11.02 -22.39 3.62
N GLY A 428 12.01 -21.59 4.05
CA GLY A 428 13.45 -21.86 3.90
C GLY A 428 14.06 -21.39 2.57
N SER A 429 13.25 -20.89 1.63
CA SER A 429 13.70 -20.40 0.33
C SER A 429 14.57 -19.15 0.42
N PHE A 430 14.46 -18.36 1.49
CA PHE A 430 15.28 -17.16 1.71
C PHE A 430 16.77 -17.46 1.59
N SER A 431 17.22 -18.59 2.13
CA SER A 431 18.64 -19.01 2.08
C SER A 431 19.13 -19.43 0.69
N GLU A 432 18.20 -19.71 -0.22
CA GLU A 432 18.45 -20.13 -1.60
C GLU A 432 18.46 -18.96 -2.59
N LEU A 433 17.96 -17.79 -2.18
CA LEU A 433 17.98 -16.56 -2.99
C LEU A 433 19.42 -16.14 -3.30
N ASP A 434 19.67 -15.80 -4.57
CA ASP A 434 20.96 -15.28 -5.01
C ASP A 434 21.06 -13.79 -4.67
N PRO A 435 21.96 -13.36 -3.77
CA PRO A 435 22.09 -11.95 -3.43
C PRO A 435 22.53 -11.07 -4.62
N GLU A 436 23.10 -11.65 -5.68
CA GLU A 436 23.44 -10.89 -6.88
C GLU A 436 22.20 -10.43 -7.66
N ASP A 437 21.05 -11.11 -7.53
CA ASP A 437 19.80 -10.70 -8.19
C ASP A 437 19.30 -9.35 -7.67
N ALA A 438 19.65 -8.96 -6.43
CA ALA A 438 19.36 -7.63 -5.89
C ALA A 438 20.01 -6.50 -6.72
N LEU A 439 21.11 -6.79 -7.43
CA LEU A 439 21.80 -5.82 -8.29
C LEU A 439 21.08 -5.61 -9.63
N MET A 440 20.06 -6.42 -9.93
CA MET A 440 19.24 -6.30 -11.13
C MET A 440 18.07 -5.33 -10.95
N ILE A 441 17.74 -4.98 -9.70
CA ILE A 441 16.77 -3.93 -9.38
C ILE A 441 17.30 -2.60 -9.92
N ALA A 442 16.45 -1.85 -10.62
CA ALA A 442 16.83 -0.59 -11.23
C ALA A 442 17.26 0.44 -10.16
N GLU A 443 18.21 1.32 -10.48
CA GLU A 443 18.54 2.42 -9.58
C GLU A 443 17.38 3.42 -9.51
N ARG A 444 17.12 3.97 -8.32
CA ARG A 444 16.09 4.98 -8.12
C ARG A 444 16.28 6.15 -9.09
N GLY A 445 15.16 6.61 -9.64
CA GLY A 445 15.09 7.62 -10.66
C GLY A 445 15.49 9.04 -10.25
N GLU A 446 15.21 10.00 -11.14
CA GLU A 446 15.40 11.41 -10.85
C GLU A 446 14.25 11.96 -10.00
N ARG A 447 14.58 12.84 -9.03
CA ARG A 447 13.55 13.47 -8.19
C ARG A 447 12.66 14.37 -9.05
N ILE A 448 11.34 14.18 -8.95
CA ILE A 448 10.34 15.01 -9.62
C ILE A 448 9.54 15.84 -8.59
N PRO A 449 9.36 17.16 -8.80
CA PRO A 449 8.47 17.96 -7.95
C PRO A 449 7.02 17.49 -8.05
N PHE A 450 6.29 17.57 -6.93
CA PHE A 450 4.91 17.08 -6.86
C PHE A 450 3.99 17.77 -7.89
N GLU A 451 4.15 19.08 -8.08
CA GLU A 451 3.36 19.85 -9.05
C GLU A 451 3.65 19.48 -10.51
N GLU A 452 4.81 18.88 -10.78
CA GLU A 452 5.21 18.43 -12.11
C GLU A 452 4.63 17.05 -12.45
N ILE A 453 4.31 16.22 -11.45
CA ILE A 453 3.71 14.89 -11.64
C ILE A 453 2.39 14.97 -12.42
N TYR A 454 1.54 15.94 -12.06
CA TYR A 454 0.19 16.08 -12.60
C TYR A 454 0.08 17.14 -13.70
N ALA A 455 1.21 17.65 -14.20
CA ALA A 455 1.22 18.59 -15.32
C ALA A 455 0.82 17.85 -16.61
N THR A 456 -0.23 18.34 -17.28
CA THR A 456 -0.95 17.69 -18.40
C THR A 456 -0.14 17.35 -19.65
N ASP A 457 1.15 17.70 -19.70
CA ASP A 457 2.00 17.57 -20.89
C ASP A 457 3.22 16.64 -20.69
N GLN A 458 3.39 16.00 -19.52
CA GLN A 458 4.63 15.28 -19.18
C GLN A 458 4.50 13.79 -18.84
N ARG A 459 3.30 13.26 -18.62
CA ARG A 459 3.10 11.84 -18.31
C ARG A 459 2.13 11.18 -19.30
N ASP A 460 2.67 10.29 -20.12
CA ASP A 460 1.93 9.23 -20.85
C ASP A 460 1.60 8.04 -19.89
N SER A 461 1.98 8.12 -18.62
CA SER A 461 1.95 7.07 -17.57
C SER A 461 0.55 6.77 -17.02
N LEU A 462 -0.46 7.01 -17.82
CA LEU A 462 -1.87 7.00 -17.43
C LEU A 462 -2.71 6.26 -18.48
N GLN A 463 -2.02 5.37 -19.20
CA GLN A 463 -2.51 4.62 -20.35
C GLN A 463 -3.66 3.69 -20.03
N TRP A 464 -3.82 3.24 -18.76
CA TRP A 464 -4.85 2.28 -18.39
C TRP A 464 -6.28 2.79 -18.64
N ALA A 465 -6.48 4.10 -18.59
CA ALA A 465 -7.76 4.76 -18.87
C ALA A 465 -7.81 5.49 -20.22
N SER A 466 -6.66 5.70 -20.88
CA SER A 466 -6.52 6.62 -22.01
C SER A 466 -6.15 5.96 -23.34
N GLU A 467 -6.27 4.63 -23.49
CA GLU A 467 -6.03 4.02 -24.80
C GLU A 467 -6.91 4.68 -25.87
N ASP A 468 -6.27 5.09 -26.97
CA ASP A 468 -6.89 5.77 -28.11
C ASP A 468 -7.87 4.78 -28.78
N HIS A 469 -9.09 4.69 -28.25
CA HIS A 469 -10.13 3.76 -28.70
C HIS A 469 -10.66 4.19 -30.08
N ALA A 470 -9.90 3.83 -31.11
CA ALA A 470 -10.33 3.94 -32.49
C ALA A 470 -11.43 2.90 -32.75
N ALA A 471 -12.68 3.26 -32.46
CA ALA A 471 -13.94 2.64 -32.89
C ALA A 471 -13.77 1.21 -33.44
N SER A 472 -13.63 0.23 -32.54
CA SER A 472 -13.60 -1.17 -32.93
C SER A 472 -14.99 -1.55 -33.48
N GLU A 473 -15.02 -2.36 -34.54
CA GLU A 473 -16.28 -2.86 -35.11
C GLU A 473 -16.92 -3.85 -34.12
N SER A 474 -17.83 -3.36 -33.26
CA SER A 474 -18.70 -4.09 -32.33
C SER A 474 -18.41 -5.60 -32.18
N ALA A 475 -17.57 -5.97 -31.22
CA ALA A 475 -17.46 -7.35 -30.78
C ALA A 475 -18.69 -7.70 -29.92
N VAL A 476 -19.64 -8.44 -30.49
CA VAL A 476 -20.86 -8.82 -29.74
C VAL A 476 -20.53 -9.96 -28.78
N MET A 477 -20.44 -9.63 -27.49
CA MET A 477 -20.47 -10.61 -26.40
C MET A 477 -21.71 -11.51 -26.54
N PRO A 478 -21.59 -12.85 -26.41
CA PRO A 478 -22.72 -13.75 -26.60
C PRO A 478 -23.82 -13.47 -25.56
N ALA A 479 -25.01 -13.11 -26.04
CA ALA A 479 -26.19 -12.70 -25.24
C ALA A 479 -26.72 -13.74 -24.23
N GLU A 480 -26.11 -14.93 -24.13
CA GLU A 480 -26.53 -16.04 -23.27
C GLU A 480 -25.41 -16.55 -22.35
N ALA A 481 -24.26 -15.86 -22.24
CA ALA A 481 -23.25 -16.23 -21.25
C ALA A 481 -23.78 -15.95 -19.82
N PRO A 482 -23.62 -16.88 -18.86
CA PRO A 482 -23.90 -16.59 -17.46
C PRO A 482 -22.97 -15.47 -17.02
N VAL A 483 -23.55 -14.38 -16.50
CA VAL A 483 -22.82 -13.24 -15.97
C VAL A 483 -22.42 -13.60 -14.55
N LEU A 484 -21.24 -14.20 -14.38
CA LEU A 484 -20.76 -14.62 -13.06
C LEU A 484 -20.29 -13.39 -12.26
N GLY A 485 -20.47 -13.44 -10.94
CA GLY A 485 -20.05 -12.37 -10.01
C GLY A 485 -20.98 -11.16 -9.92
N VAL A 486 -22.02 -11.06 -10.78
CA VAL A 486 -22.99 -9.96 -10.78
C VAL A 486 -24.41 -10.52 -10.72
N GLN A 487 -25.24 -10.10 -9.75
CA GLN A 487 -26.60 -10.65 -9.69
C GLN A 487 -27.46 -10.16 -10.86
N THR A 488 -27.93 -11.09 -11.69
CA THR A 488 -28.77 -10.79 -12.86
C THR A 488 -30.23 -11.13 -12.64
N ASP A 489 -31.08 -10.72 -13.59
CA ASP A 489 -32.51 -11.02 -13.51
C ASP A 489 -32.84 -12.53 -13.65
N ASN A 490 -31.90 -13.36 -14.11
CA ASN A 490 -32.09 -14.79 -14.42
C ASN A 490 -31.59 -15.78 -13.35
N ASP A 491 -30.92 -15.33 -12.28
CA ASP A 491 -30.29 -16.23 -11.28
C ASP A 491 -31.26 -16.99 -10.35
N LEU A 492 -32.57 -16.88 -10.58
CA LEU A 492 -33.60 -17.64 -9.84
C LEU A 492 -33.77 -19.10 -10.33
N ALA A 493 -33.04 -19.54 -11.35
CA ALA A 493 -33.16 -20.90 -11.86
C ALA A 493 -32.04 -21.87 -11.40
N ALA A 494 -30.93 -21.39 -10.84
CA ALA A 494 -29.76 -22.23 -10.55
C ALA A 494 -29.61 -22.67 -9.08
N TYR A 495 -30.32 -22.04 -8.13
CA TYR A 495 -30.28 -22.43 -6.71
C TYR A 495 -31.55 -23.19 -6.27
N GLY A 496 -31.97 -24.18 -7.07
CA GLY A 496 -33.08 -25.06 -6.73
C GLY A 496 -32.95 -26.44 -7.37
N MET A 497 -32.78 -27.47 -6.52
CA MET A 497 -32.67 -28.91 -6.81
C MET A 497 -31.24 -29.35 -7.21
N ALA A 498 -30.58 -30.33 -6.59
CA ALA A 498 -31.04 -31.47 -5.79
C ALA A 498 -29.96 -31.92 -4.78
#